data_AF-A0AAV5YRZ3-F1
#
_entry.id   AF-A0AAV5YRZ3-F1
#
_cell.length_a   1.000
_cell.length_b   1.000
_cell.length_c   1.000
_cell.angle_alpha   90.00
_cell.angle_beta   90.00
_cell.angle_gamma   90.00
#
_symmetry.space_group_name_H-M   'P 1'
#
loop_
_entity.id
_entity.type
_entity.pdbx_description
1 polymer ?
#
loop_
_entity_poly.entity_id
_entity_poly.type
_entity_poly.pdbx_seq_one_letter_code
_entity_poly.pdbx_strand_id
1 'polypeptide(L)' 'MSRYEVNSLLYRLKKDPEFRARFDRDARAALADADLTEAEREAFVAHDMRRINELGGYLHLVMSIPGLAAH' A
#
# COMPACT_ATOMS: atom_id res chain seq x y z
N MET A 1 6.21 -8.96 10.54
CA MET A 1 6.99 -8.40 9.42
C MET A 1 7.30 -6.95 9.70
N SER A 2 8.29 -6.40 8.99
CA SER A 2 8.93 -5.14 9.32
C SER A 2 8.21 -3.96 8.65
N ARG A 3 8.06 -2.86 9.39
CA ARG A 3 7.62 -1.53 8.87
C ARG A 3 8.30 -1.13 7.57
N TYR A 4 9.50 -1.66 7.31
CA TYR A 4 10.25 -1.47 6.08
C TYR A 4 9.44 -1.86 4.82
N GLU A 5 8.81 -3.03 4.79
CA GLU A 5 8.09 -3.53 3.60
C GLU A 5 6.87 -2.67 3.27
N VAL A 6 6.09 -2.31 4.30
CA VAL A 6 4.94 -1.39 4.17
C VAL A 6 5.38 -0.04 3.59
N ASN A 7 6.49 0.51 4.08
CA ASN A 7 6.98 1.81 3.61
C ASN A 7 7.63 1.75 2.22
N SER A 8 8.34 0.67 1.90
CA SER A 8 8.87 0.40 0.56
C SER A 8 7.75 0.30 -0.47
N LEU A 9 6.66 -0.37 -0.12
CA LEU A 9 5.48 -0.50 -0.97
C LEU A 9 4.76 0.84 -1.16
N LEU A 10 4.57 1.63 -0.09
CA LEU A 10 4.02 2.99 -0.20
C LEU A 10 4.88 3.87 -1.11
N TYR A 11 6.21 3.75 -1.02
CA TYR A 11 7.12 4.47 -1.90
C TYR A 11 7.01 4.01 -3.35
N ARG A 12 6.86 2.70 -3.59
CA ARG A 12 6.65 2.12 -4.92
C ARG A 12 5.34 2.59 -5.53
N LEU A 13 4.23 2.55 -4.80
CA LEU A 13 2.93 3.08 -5.24
C LEU A 13 3.00 4.57 -5.60
N LYS A 14 3.81 5.33 -4.87
CA LYS A 14 4.03 6.76 -5.15
C LYS A 14 4.90 7.02 -6.40
N LYS A 15 5.93 6.22 -6.64
CA LYS A 15 6.97 6.49 -7.64
C LYS A 15 6.82 5.72 -8.94
N ASP A 16 6.17 4.55 -8.90
CA ASP A 16 6.02 3.64 -10.03
C ASP A 16 4.56 3.67 -10.52
N PRO A 17 4.25 4.47 -11.56
CA PRO A 17 2.89 4.58 -12.08
C PRO A 17 2.41 3.29 -12.74
N GLU A 18 3.31 2.44 -13.24
CA GLU A 18 2.95 1.14 -13.84
C GLU A 18 2.53 0.16 -12.74
N PHE A 19 3.29 0.11 -11.65
CA PHE A 19 2.88 -0.67 -10.47
C PHE A 19 1.56 -0.16 -9.90
N ARG A 20 1.37 1.15 -9.79
CA ARG A 20 0.09 1.72 -9.35
C ARG A 20 -1.06 1.32 -10.27
N ALA A 21 -0.88 1.38 -11.59
CA ALA A 21 -1.92 0.96 -12.54
C ALA A 21 -2.24 -0.54 -12.45
N ARG A 22 -1.25 -1.39 -12.12
CA ARG A 22 -1.49 -2.81 -11.82
C ARG A 22 -2.25 -3.00 -10.51
N PHE A 23 -1.86 -2.26 -9.48
CA PHE A 23 -2.51 -2.25 -8.18
C PHE A 23 -3.98 -1.81 -8.27
N ASP A 24 -4.27 -0.75 -9.04
CA ASP A 24 -5.65 -0.27 -9.27
C ASP A 24 -6.52 -1.29 -10.03
N ARG A 25 -5.90 -2.15 -10.86
CA ARG A 25 -6.62 -3.21 -11.60
C ARG A 25 -6.86 -4.45 -10.74
N ASP A 26 -5.85 -4.86 -9.97
CA ASP A 26 -5.91 -6.02 -9.09
C ASP A 26 -4.86 -5.88 -7.97
N ALA A 27 -5.30 -5.31 -6.85
CA ALA A 27 -4.43 -5.11 -5.69
C ALA A 27 -3.91 -6.44 -5.11
N ARG A 28 -4.71 -7.51 -5.11
CA ARG A 28 -4.27 -8.80 -4.57
C ARG A 28 -3.16 -9.40 -5.43
N ALA A 29 -3.31 -9.38 -6.75
CA ALA A 29 -2.27 -9.85 -7.65
C ALA A 29 -1.00 -8.98 -7.56
N ALA A 30 -1.14 -7.66 -7.49
CA ALA A 30 0.00 -6.74 -7.38
C ALA A 30 0.79 -6.89 -6.07
N LEU A 31 0.16 -7.39 -5.01
CA LEU A 31 0.76 -7.63 -3.68
C LEU A 31 1.19 -9.08 -3.44
N ALA A 32 0.99 -9.98 -4.41
CA ALA A 32 1.28 -11.41 -4.24
C ALA A 32 2.77 -11.66 -3.91
N ASP A 33 3.65 -10.90 -4.55
CA ASP A 33 5.11 -10.98 -4.37
C ASP A 33 5.65 -10.10 -3.22
N ALA A 34 4.78 -9.33 -2.55
CA ALA A 34 5.19 -8.48 -1.44
C ALA A 34 5.25 -9.29 -0.13
N ASP A 35 6.30 -9.09 0.65
CA ASP A 35 6.51 -9.74 1.96
C ASP A 35 5.66 -9.05 3.04
N LEU A 36 4.35 -9.07 2.83
CA LEU A 36 3.33 -8.53 3.72
C LEU A 36 2.66 -9.64 4.51
N THR A 37 2.31 -9.35 5.75
CA THR A 37 1.35 -10.14 6.50
C THR A 37 -0.03 -10.02 5.85
N GLU A 38 -0.89 -10.99 6.13
CA GLU A 38 -2.29 -10.95 5.67
C GLU A 38 -3.00 -9.66 6.11
N ALA A 39 -2.76 -9.20 7.34
CA ALA A 39 -3.36 -7.97 7.86
C ALA A 39 -2.89 -6.71 7.13
N GLU A 40 -1.61 -6.64 6.74
CA GLU A 40 -1.08 -5.54 5.94
C GLU A 40 -1.64 -5.58 4.51
N ARG A 41 -1.65 -6.77 3.90
CA ARG A 41 -2.20 -6.97 2.56
C ARG A 41 -3.67 -6.58 2.48
N GLU A 42 -4.49 -7.03 3.42
CA GLU A 42 -5.91 -6.66 3.50
C GLU A 42 -6.07 -5.15 3.69
N ALA A 43 -5.23 -4.48 4.49
CA ALA A 43 -5.27 -3.03 4.65
C ALA A 43 -4.96 -2.29 3.33
N PHE A 44 -4.01 -2.77 2.53
CA PHE A 44 -3.76 -2.22 1.19
C PHE A 44 -4.91 -2.49 0.22
N VAL A 45 -5.44 -3.71 0.18
CA VAL A 45 -6.56 -4.08 -0.70
C VAL A 45 -7.83 -3.30 -0.37
N ALA A 46 -8.10 -3.06 0.92
CA ALA A 46 -9.23 -2.27 1.39
C ALA A 46 -9.03 -0.76 1.27
N HIS A 47 -7.84 -0.31 0.82
CA HIS A 47 -7.42 1.08 0.87
C HIS A 47 -7.58 1.72 2.27
N ASP A 48 -7.43 0.93 3.34
CA ASP A 48 -7.56 1.41 4.71
C ASP A 48 -6.25 2.09 5.15
N MET A 49 -6.12 3.35 4.72
CA MET A 49 -4.98 4.22 5.00
C MET A 49 -4.75 4.42 6.51
N ARG A 50 -5.81 4.38 7.31
CA ARG A 50 -5.71 4.45 8.77
C ARG A 50 -5.07 3.17 9.30
N ARG A 51 -5.53 2.01 8.85
CA ARG A 51 -4.97 0.72 9.24
C ARG A 51 -3.52 0.56 8.80
N ILE A 52 -3.19 1.00 7.58
CA ILE A 52 -1.80 1.04 7.09
C ILE A 52 -0.92 1.90 8.01
N ASN A 53 -1.43 3.03 8.51
CA ASN A 53 -0.70 3.86 9.46
C ASN A 53 -0.52 3.19 10.83
N GLU A 54 -1.56 2.55 11.36
CA GLU A 54 -1.50 1.78 12.62
C GLU A 54 -0.48 0.62 12.55
N LEU A 55 -0.33 0.02 11.36
CA LEU A 55 0.66 -1.02 11.07
C LEU A 55 2.08 -0.49 10.86
N GLY A 56 2.28 0.84 10.95
CA GLY A 56 3.60 1.48 10.91
C GLY A 56 3.99 2.07 9.54
N GLY A 57 3.02 2.21 8.62
CA GLY A 57 3.19 3.00 7.41
C GLY A 57 3.28 4.50 7.70
N TYR A 58 4.17 5.20 7.01
CA TYR A 58 4.34 6.63 7.20
C TYR A 58 3.14 7.43 6.68
N LEU A 59 2.47 8.12 7.60
CA LEU A 59 1.28 8.93 7.33
C LEU A 59 1.48 9.96 6.19
N HIS A 60 2.68 10.55 6.08
CA HIS A 60 2.99 11.52 5.01
C HIS A 60 3.05 10.89 3.62
N LEU A 61 3.42 9.61 3.51
CA LEU A 61 3.41 8.87 2.23
C LEU A 61 1.99 8.50 1.84
N VAL A 62 1.22 8.02 2.82
CA VAL A 62 -0.20 7.66 2.69
C VAL A 62 -1.02 8.82 2.12
N MET A 63 -0.87 10.03 2.67
CA MET A 63 -1.58 11.22 2.16
C MET A 63 -1.07 11.72 0.79
N SER A 64 0.08 11.24 0.32
CA SER A 64 0.72 11.70 -0.92
C SER A 64 0.43 10.81 -2.13
N ILE A 65 -0.31 9.71 -1.99
CA ILE A 65 -0.60 8.79 -3.11
C ILE A 65 -1.94 9.19 -3.76
N PRO A 66 -1.92 9.72 -5.01
CA PRO A 66 -3.15 10.13 -5.69
C PRO A 66 -4.02 8.91 -6.00
N GLY A 67 -5.32 8.98 -5.66
CA GLY A 67 -6.32 7.94 -5.94
C GLY A 67 -6.51 6.90 -4.82
N LEU A 68 -5.59 6.81 -3.85
CA LEU A 68 -5.67 5.84 -2.76
C LEU A 68 -6.44 6.35 -1.52
N ALA A 69 -6.59 7.66 -1.37
CA ALA A 69 -7.24 8.29 -0.21
C ALA A 69 -8.77 8.48 -0.38
N ALA A 70 -9.36 7.94 -1.46
CA ALA A 70 -10.78 8.11 -1.77
C ALA A 70 -11.56 6.83 -1.44
N HIS A 71 -12.16 6.82 -0.24
CA HIS A 71 -13.56 6.49 0.08
C HIS A 71 -13.71 5.92 1.49
#